data_AF-A0A961YJ14-F1
#
_entry.id   AF-A0A961YJ14-F1
#
_cell.length_a   1.000
_cell.length_b   1.000
_cell.length_c   1.000
_cell.angle_alpha   90.00
_cell.angle_beta   90.00
_cell.angle_gamma   90.00
#
_symmetry.space_group_name_H-M   'P 1'
#
loop_
_entity.id
_entity.type
_entity.pdbx_description
1 polymer ?
#
loop_
_entity_poly.entity_id
_entity_poly.type
_entity_poly.pdbx_seq_one_letter_code
_entity_poly.pdbx_strand_id
1 'polypeptide(L)'
;HLRKMFGKSAMAEIVQKLISDVARDTLSERGERAAQQPDFKLPEEEGEADQVLEGKADLTYTMTYEILPDVVLGDFKSIKVERPVADVSDEEIDAELTRLAENTRSFSPKEGKAADGDRMLISYLGKIDGEPFEGGADDNATVQLGSGQFIPGFLEQIEGMSAGDEKVITVTFPEDYGATHLAGKEATFDIAVKEVSAPDPIKIDDELATKVGVENLEQLRDAIRQQLQNQYGMATRQKVKRQILDQLDELHKFELPPRMVEQEFDNIWRQVTTELSQSNKTFEDENTT
;
A
#
# COMPACT_ATOMS: atom_id res chain seq x y z
N HIS A 1 38.56 -22.40 32.83
CA HIS A 1 37.11 -22.62 32.60
C HIS A 1 36.55 -21.66 31.55
N LEU A 2 36.70 -20.34 31.72
CA LEU A 2 36.22 -19.31 30.78
C LEU A 2 36.71 -19.49 29.33
N ARG A 3 38.02 -19.74 29.12
CA ARG A 3 38.59 -20.02 27.78
C ARG A 3 37.99 -21.26 27.10
N LYS A 4 37.53 -22.25 27.87
CA LYS A 4 36.93 -23.48 27.35
C LYS A 4 35.45 -23.31 27.00
N MET A 5 34.76 -22.35 27.64
CA MET A 5 33.33 -22.06 27.40
C MET A 5 33.10 -20.92 26.41
N PHE A 6 33.96 -19.90 26.39
CA PHE A 6 33.80 -18.68 25.58
C PHE A 6 34.95 -18.42 24.61
N GLY A 7 35.99 -19.27 24.58
CA GLY A 7 37.19 -19.03 23.77
C GLY A 7 36.92 -19.07 22.26
N LYS A 8 36.11 -20.02 21.80
CA LYS A 8 35.74 -20.14 20.37
C LYS A 8 34.85 -18.98 19.92
N SER A 9 33.85 -18.58 20.73
CA SER A 9 32.97 -17.46 20.40
C SER A 9 33.71 -16.12 20.41
N ALA A 10 34.55 -15.88 21.41
CA ALA A 10 35.38 -14.67 21.47
C ALA A 10 36.39 -14.62 20.32
N MET A 11 36.97 -15.77 19.93
CA MET A 11 37.87 -15.82 18.77
C MET A 11 37.12 -15.55 17.47
N ALA A 12 35.91 -16.10 17.29
CA ALA A 12 35.07 -15.82 16.13
C ALA A 12 34.74 -14.32 16.01
N GLU A 13 34.38 -13.67 17.12
CA GLU A 13 34.15 -12.21 17.16
C GLU A 13 35.40 -11.40 16.79
N ILE A 14 36.57 -11.81 17.31
CA ILE A 14 37.86 -11.15 17.00
C ILE A 14 38.22 -11.33 15.52
N VAL A 15 38.07 -12.54 14.98
CA VAL A 15 38.33 -12.84 13.57
C VAL A 15 37.39 -12.05 12.67
N GLN A 16 36.09 -12.03 12.98
CA GLN A 16 35.11 -11.27 12.20
C GLN A 16 35.41 -9.76 12.23
N LYS A 17 35.77 -9.22 13.40
CA LYS A 17 36.14 -7.81 13.53
C LYS A 17 37.42 -7.49 12.76
N LEU A 18 38.44 -8.33 12.88
CA LEU A 18 39.71 -8.16 12.17
C LEU A 18 39.51 -8.18 10.65
N ILE A 19 38.73 -9.14 10.14
CA ILE A 19 38.38 -9.23 8.72
C ILE A 19 37.66 -7.97 8.26
N SER A 20 36.69 -7.49 9.04
CA SER A 20 35.92 -6.27 8.72
C SER A 20 36.79 -5.00 8.72
N ASP A 21 37.67 -4.85 9.71
CA ASP A 21 38.58 -3.70 9.82
C ASP A 21 39.60 -3.71 8.66
N VAL A 22 40.22 -4.86 8.37
CA VAL A 22 41.18 -5.01 7.25
C VAL A 22 40.49 -4.77 5.91
N ALA A 23 39.27 -5.24 5.72
CA ALA A 23 38.51 -4.98 4.50
C ALA A 23 38.25 -3.49 4.30
N ARG A 24 37.85 -2.78 5.36
CA ARG A 24 37.61 -1.34 5.32
C ARG A 24 38.88 -0.55 5.00
N ASP A 25 39.98 -0.88 5.67
CA ASP A 25 41.26 -0.24 5.46
C ASP A 25 41.78 -0.49 4.04
N THR A 26 41.67 -1.73 3.55
CA THR A 26 42.07 -2.11 2.18
C THR A 26 41.30 -1.33 1.12
N LEU A 27 39.97 -1.22 1.26
CA LEU A 27 39.13 -0.44 0.34
C LEU A 27 39.49 1.05 0.39
N SER A 28 39.74 1.59 1.59
CA SER A 28 40.12 2.98 1.79
C SER A 28 41.50 3.31 1.18
N GLU A 29 42.50 2.45 1.39
CA GLU A 29 43.85 2.61 0.82
C GLU A 29 43.85 2.57 -0.71
N ARG A 30 42.98 1.74 -1.29
CA ARG A 30 42.80 1.63 -2.75
C ARG A 30 41.92 2.73 -3.33
N GLY A 31 41.23 3.51 -2.50
CA GLY A 31 40.24 4.50 -2.94
C GLY A 31 39.01 3.88 -3.59
N GLU A 32 38.77 2.58 -3.38
CA GLU A 32 37.69 1.84 -4.00
C GLU A 32 36.41 1.93 -3.15
N ARG A 33 35.27 2.09 -3.81
CA ARG A 33 33.96 2.05 -3.17
C ARG A 33 33.28 0.74 -3.50
N ALA A 34 33.20 -0.15 -2.52
CA ALA A 34 32.45 -1.39 -2.66
C ALA A 34 30.95 -1.07 -2.85
N ALA A 35 30.34 -1.73 -3.82
CA ALA A 35 28.92 -1.61 -4.13
C ALA A 35 28.02 -2.19 -3.03
N GLN A 36 28.50 -3.23 -2.36
CA GLN A 36 27.84 -3.92 -1.25
C GLN A 36 28.86 -4.32 -0.19
N GLN A 37 28.38 -4.91 0.91
CA GLN A 37 29.25 -5.54 1.89
C GLN A 37 30.07 -6.66 1.22
N PRO A 38 31.41 -6.67 1.35
CA PRO A 38 32.23 -7.74 0.79
C PRO A 38 31.85 -9.12 1.35
N ASP A 39 31.90 -10.12 0.48
CA ASP A 39 31.75 -11.53 0.86
C ASP A 39 33.10 -12.08 1.33
N PHE A 40 33.08 -12.78 2.46
CA PHE A 40 34.29 -13.35 3.07
C PHE A 40 34.16 -14.85 3.14
N LYS A 41 35.06 -15.55 2.45
CA LYS A 41 35.16 -17.01 2.51
C LYS A 41 36.43 -17.41 3.23
N LEU A 42 36.27 -18.20 4.28
CA LEU A 42 37.38 -18.93 4.88
C LEU A 42 37.74 -20.12 3.97
N PRO A 43 38.97 -20.64 4.04
CA PRO A 43 39.38 -21.85 3.35
C PRO A 43 38.39 -22.99 3.59
N GLU A 44 38.01 -23.69 2.53
CA GLU A 44 37.07 -24.81 2.57
C GLU A 44 37.74 -26.13 3.01
N GLU A 45 39.05 -26.13 3.27
CA GLU A 45 39.75 -27.32 3.77
C GLU A 45 39.23 -27.73 5.15
N GLU A 46 38.74 -28.98 5.25
CA GLU A 46 38.14 -29.53 6.46
C GLU A 46 39.08 -29.37 7.68
N GLY A 47 38.67 -28.53 8.63
CA GLY A 47 39.34 -28.34 9.91
C GLY A 47 40.31 -27.17 9.99
N GLU A 48 40.64 -26.47 8.90
CA GLU A 48 41.49 -25.27 8.97
C GLU A 48 40.78 -24.09 9.65
N ALA A 49 39.51 -23.86 9.32
CA ALA A 49 38.70 -22.84 9.97
C ALA A 49 38.57 -23.09 11.50
N ASP A 50 38.42 -24.34 11.91
CA ASP A 50 38.39 -24.72 13.33
C ASP A 50 39.74 -24.53 14.02
N GLN A 51 40.85 -24.79 13.32
CA GLN A 51 42.20 -24.56 13.84
C GLN A 51 42.51 -23.07 14.00
N VAL A 52 42.02 -22.21 13.10
CA VAL A 52 42.11 -20.74 13.24
C VAL A 52 41.31 -20.26 14.44
N LEU A 53 40.07 -20.76 14.61
CA LEU A 53 39.22 -20.43 15.77
C LEU A 53 39.78 -20.96 17.11
N GLU A 54 40.63 -21.98 17.06
CA GLU A 54 41.37 -22.49 18.22
C GLU A 54 42.73 -21.79 18.45
N GLY A 55 43.12 -20.88 17.57
CA GLY A 55 44.39 -20.15 17.61
C GLY A 55 45.62 -21.02 17.32
N LYS A 56 45.43 -22.07 16.51
CA LYS A 56 46.46 -23.06 16.14
C LYS A 56 46.98 -22.89 14.70
N ALA A 57 46.30 -22.09 13.89
CA ALA A 57 46.65 -21.82 12.49
C ALA A 57 46.51 -20.34 12.17
N ASP A 58 47.19 -19.91 11.10
CA ASP A 58 47.10 -18.54 10.60
C ASP A 58 45.76 -18.30 9.89
N LEU A 59 45.22 -17.09 10.01
CA LEU A 59 43.97 -16.70 9.35
C LEU A 59 44.23 -16.43 7.87
N THR A 60 43.76 -17.33 7.01
CA THR A 60 43.64 -17.11 5.56
C THR A 60 42.16 -16.88 5.23
N TYR A 61 41.86 -15.94 4.33
CA TYR A 61 40.50 -15.70 3.85
C TYR A 61 40.53 -15.11 2.44
N THR A 62 39.45 -15.32 1.69
CA THR A 62 39.19 -14.68 0.40
C THR A 62 38.11 -13.63 0.57
N MET A 63 38.42 -12.38 0.20
CA MET A 63 37.47 -11.27 0.15
C MET A 63 37.03 -11.03 -1.30
N THR A 64 35.75 -11.16 -1.59
CA THR A 64 35.17 -10.88 -2.91
C THR A 64 34.20 -9.70 -2.80
N TYR A 65 34.40 -8.68 -3.62
CA TYR A 65 33.53 -7.51 -3.66
C TYR A 65 33.43 -6.97 -5.08
N GLU A 66 32.37 -6.23 -5.34
CA GLU A 66 32.16 -5.51 -6.60
C GLU A 66 32.39 -4.02 -6.35
N ILE A 67 33.04 -3.34 -7.29
CA ILE A 67 33.36 -1.92 -7.20
C ILE A 67 32.25 -1.14 -7.90
N LEU A 68 31.83 -0.02 -7.30
CA LEU A 68 30.91 0.89 -7.97
C LEU A 68 31.57 1.49 -9.22
N PRO A 69 30.89 1.48 -10.37
CA PRO A 69 31.43 2.08 -11.58
C PRO A 69 31.59 3.60 -11.40
N ASP A 70 32.65 4.15 -11.98
CA ASP A 70 32.84 5.60 -12.03
C ASP A 70 31.81 6.21 -12.99
N VAL A 71 30.89 7.01 -12.44
CA VAL A 71 29.87 7.70 -13.23
C VAL A 71 30.42 9.05 -13.71
N VAL A 72 30.75 9.12 -15.00
CA VAL A 72 31.14 10.39 -15.64
C VAL A 72 29.88 11.17 -16.02
N LEU A 73 29.58 12.23 -15.28
CA LEU A 73 28.42 13.09 -15.57
C LEU A 73 28.57 13.78 -16.93
N GLY A 74 27.51 13.72 -17.73
CA GLY A 74 27.43 14.32 -19.06
C GLY A 74 26.98 15.78 -18.96
N ASP A 75 26.83 16.43 -20.12
CA ASP A 75 26.36 17.81 -20.14
C ASP A 75 24.83 17.87 -19.93
N PHE A 76 24.41 18.29 -18.74
CA PHE A 76 22.98 18.46 -18.43
C PHE A 76 22.29 19.50 -19.32
N LYS A 77 23.03 20.39 -19.99
CA LYS A 77 22.45 21.40 -20.89
C LYS A 77 21.85 20.80 -22.17
N SER A 78 22.22 19.58 -22.54
CA SER A 78 21.64 18.90 -23.72
C SER A 78 20.27 18.29 -23.43
N ILE A 79 19.89 18.13 -22.16
CA ILE A 79 18.62 17.51 -21.76
C ILE A 79 17.49 18.50 -22.01
N LYS A 80 16.52 18.10 -22.84
CA LYS A 80 15.32 18.90 -23.13
C LYS A 80 14.14 18.30 -22.40
N VAL A 81 13.46 19.11 -21.61
CA VAL A 81 12.33 18.67 -20.78
C VAL A 81 11.09 19.44 -21.20
N GLU A 82 9.99 18.72 -21.39
CA GLU A 82 8.68 19.33 -21.58
C GLU A 82 7.92 19.28 -20.26
N ARG A 83 7.65 20.46 -19.68
CA ARG A 83 6.86 20.57 -18.47
C ARG A 83 5.40 20.79 -18.85
N PRO A 84 4.51 19.79 -18.72
CA PRO A 84 3.09 20.04 -18.86
C PRO A 84 2.62 21.01 -17.77
N VAL A 85 1.74 21.93 -18.13
CA VAL A 85 1.07 22.82 -17.19
C VAL A 85 -0.41 22.48 -17.29
N ALA A 86 -1.00 22.08 -16.17
CA ALA A 86 -2.42 21.84 -16.05
C ALA A 86 -2.98 22.90 -15.11
N ASP A 87 -3.85 23.74 -15.64
CA ASP A 87 -4.61 24.70 -14.86
C ASP A 87 -5.86 24.01 -14.30
N VAL A 88 -6.20 24.33 -13.05
CA VAL A 88 -7.42 23.84 -12.41
C VAL A 88 -8.58 24.70 -12.88
N SER A 89 -9.56 24.10 -13.55
CA SER A 89 -10.75 24.81 -13.99
C SER A 89 -11.74 25.01 -12.83
N ASP A 90 -12.60 26.02 -12.94
CA ASP A 90 -13.69 26.20 -11.96
C ASP A 90 -14.68 25.03 -11.99
N GLU A 91 -14.83 24.35 -13.13
CA GLU A 91 -15.69 23.17 -13.29
C GLU A 91 -15.18 21.98 -12.45
N GLU A 92 -13.88 21.77 -12.39
CA GLU A 92 -13.26 20.74 -11.54
C GLU A 92 -13.44 21.05 -10.05
N ILE A 93 -13.34 22.34 -9.67
CA ILE A 93 -13.60 22.79 -8.30
C ILE A 93 -15.06 22.57 -7.93
N ASP A 94 -15.99 22.88 -8.84
CA ASP A 94 -17.43 22.69 -8.64
C ASP A 94 -17.81 21.21 -8.54
N ALA A 95 -17.18 20.36 -9.36
CA ALA A 95 -17.36 18.91 -9.30
C ALA A 95 -16.87 18.35 -7.95
N GLU A 96 -15.69 18.78 -7.49
CA GLU A 96 -15.15 18.36 -6.19
C GLU A 96 -15.97 18.88 -5.01
N LEU A 97 -16.47 20.11 -5.09
CA LEU A 97 -17.41 20.65 -4.10
C LEU A 97 -18.70 19.83 -4.05
N THR A 98 -19.25 19.47 -5.20
CA THR A 98 -20.47 18.66 -5.28
C THR A 98 -20.24 17.30 -4.65
N ARG A 99 -19.13 16.65 -4.99
CA ARG A 99 -18.73 15.36 -4.41
C ARG A 99 -18.53 15.46 -2.89
N LEU A 100 -17.91 16.53 -2.40
CA LEU A 100 -17.75 16.77 -0.96
C LEU A 100 -19.09 16.99 -0.27
N ALA A 101 -20.00 17.73 -0.89
CA ALA A 101 -21.33 17.98 -0.37
C ALA A 101 -22.19 16.70 -0.33
N GLU A 102 -22.03 15.81 -1.31
CA GLU A 102 -22.64 14.47 -1.32
C GLU A 102 -22.12 13.60 -0.17
N ASN A 103 -20.80 13.60 0.06
CA ASN A 103 -20.18 12.80 1.12
C ASN A 103 -20.49 13.30 2.54
N THR A 104 -20.74 14.59 2.71
CA THR A 104 -21.06 15.24 4.00
C THR A 104 -22.56 15.49 4.18
N ARG A 105 -23.37 14.92 3.28
CA ARG A 105 -24.81 15.10 3.22
C ARG A 105 -25.46 14.65 4.52
N SER A 106 -26.33 15.51 5.04
CA SER A 106 -27.17 15.19 6.19
C SER A 106 -28.38 14.36 5.76
N PHE A 107 -28.90 13.56 6.68
CA PHE A 107 -30.08 12.74 6.47
C PHE A 107 -31.10 13.08 7.55
N SER A 108 -32.34 13.30 7.15
CA SER A 108 -33.44 13.60 8.05
C SER A 108 -34.42 12.42 8.10
N PRO A 109 -34.95 12.04 9.27
CA PRO A 109 -35.94 10.97 9.38
C PRO A 109 -37.13 11.23 8.48
N LYS A 110 -37.65 10.19 7.82
CA LYS A 110 -38.85 10.28 6.99
C LYS A 110 -39.84 9.17 7.31
N GLU A 111 -41.11 9.44 7.05
CA GLU A 111 -42.15 8.41 7.07
C GLU A 111 -42.33 7.81 5.67
N GLY A 112 -42.41 6.48 5.61
CA GLY A 112 -42.69 5.73 4.39
C GLY A 112 -41.59 4.74 4.02
N LYS A 113 -41.71 4.22 2.80
CA LYS A 113 -40.83 3.19 2.26
C LYS A 113 -39.45 3.75 1.92
N ALA A 114 -38.42 2.99 2.21
CA ALA A 114 -37.06 3.25 1.75
C ALA A 114 -36.97 3.09 0.22
N ALA A 115 -36.23 3.97 -0.41
CA ALA A 115 -35.98 4.06 -1.84
C ALA A 115 -34.49 4.32 -2.07
N ASP A 116 -34.03 4.14 -3.30
CA ASP A 116 -32.64 4.43 -3.68
C ASP A 116 -32.14 5.80 -3.19
N GLY A 117 -30.94 5.82 -2.62
CA GLY A 117 -30.32 7.00 -1.99
C GLY A 117 -30.73 7.31 -0.55
N ASP A 118 -31.78 6.67 0.00
CA ASP A 118 -32.12 6.80 1.42
C ASP A 118 -31.11 6.10 2.33
N ARG A 119 -31.10 6.51 3.60
CA ARG A 119 -30.35 5.86 4.67
C ARG A 119 -31.31 5.14 5.61
N MET A 120 -30.96 3.93 5.99
CA MET A 120 -31.71 3.09 6.91
C MET A 120 -30.84 2.75 8.11
N LEU A 121 -31.41 2.87 9.31
CA LEU A 121 -30.84 2.31 10.53
C LEU A 121 -31.46 0.93 10.73
N ILE A 122 -30.65 -0.13 10.63
CA ILE A 122 -31.12 -1.51 10.73
C ILE A 122 -30.37 -2.27 11.82
N SER A 123 -31.05 -3.27 12.39
CA SER A 123 -30.40 -4.39 13.06
C SER A 123 -30.44 -5.56 12.10
N TYR A 124 -29.33 -6.30 11.97
CA TYR A 124 -29.28 -7.52 11.19
C TYR A 124 -28.57 -8.64 11.94
N LEU A 125 -29.03 -9.88 11.71
CA LEU A 125 -28.40 -11.10 12.20
C LEU A 125 -28.25 -12.10 11.06
N GLY A 126 -27.03 -12.27 10.59
CA GLY A 126 -26.62 -13.21 9.56
C GLY A 126 -26.41 -14.61 10.12
N LYS A 127 -26.97 -15.59 9.42
CA LYS A 127 -26.91 -17.02 9.75
C LYS A 127 -26.52 -17.83 8.53
N ILE A 128 -25.68 -18.85 8.72
CA ILE A 128 -25.37 -19.87 7.73
C ILE A 128 -25.85 -21.20 8.29
N ASP A 129 -26.63 -21.95 7.52
CA ASP A 129 -27.24 -23.22 7.96
C ASP A 129 -28.02 -23.12 9.29
N GLY A 130 -28.56 -21.93 9.60
CA GLY A 130 -29.31 -21.64 10.82
C GLY A 130 -28.47 -21.19 12.02
N GLU A 131 -27.13 -21.21 11.92
CA GLU A 131 -26.22 -20.75 12.98
C GLU A 131 -25.68 -19.34 12.69
N PRO A 132 -25.71 -18.40 13.66
CA PRO A 132 -25.08 -17.10 13.51
C PRO A 132 -23.57 -17.23 13.27
N PHE A 133 -23.03 -16.44 12.33
CA PHE A 133 -21.60 -16.40 12.06
C PHE A 133 -20.95 -15.11 12.57
N GLU A 134 -19.64 -15.16 12.82
CA GLU A 134 -18.87 -14.03 13.36
C GLU A 134 -18.78 -12.88 12.33
N GLY A 135 -19.06 -11.65 12.77
CA GLY A 135 -19.14 -10.47 11.89
C GLY A 135 -20.44 -10.34 11.11
N GLY A 136 -21.38 -11.28 11.27
CA GLY A 136 -22.69 -11.28 10.64
C GLY A 136 -23.78 -10.53 11.41
N ALA A 137 -23.47 -9.84 12.52
CA ALA A 137 -24.47 -9.19 13.37
C ALA A 137 -24.09 -7.75 13.71
N ASP A 138 -25.05 -6.83 13.54
CA ASP A 138 -24.96 -5.46 14.03
C ASP A 138 -26.37 -4.98 14.37
N ASP A 139 -26.52 -4.33 15.52
CA ASP A 139 -27.79 -3.80 15.97
C ASP A 139 -28.06 -2.38 15.50
N ASN A 140 -27.05 -1.59 15.13
CA ASN A 140 -27.20 -0.18 14.75
C ASN A 140 -26.45 0.14 13.46
N ALA A 141 -26.54 -0.78 12.50
CA ALA A 141 -25.94 -0.60 11.20
C ALA A 141 -26.66 0.51 10.43
N THR A 142 -25.89 1.49 9.96
CA THR A 142 -26.39 2.55 9.09
C THR A 142 -26.06 2.21 7.65
N VAL A 143 -27.09 2.00 6.84
CA VAL A 143 -26.97 1.54 5.46
C VAL A 143 -27.57 2.57 4.52
N GLN A 144 -26.84 2.95 3.48
CA GLN A 144 -27.37 3.81 2.43
C GLN A 144 -27.71 2.96 1.20
N LEU A 145 -28.96 3.01 0.75
CA LEU A 145 -29.40 2.31 -0.45
C LEU A 145 -28.66 2.90 -1.67
N GLY A 146 -28.11 2.01 -2.51
CA GLY A 146 -27.32 2.38 -3.68
C GLY A 146 -25.82 2.62 -3.43
N SER A 147 -25.31 2.54 -2.20
CA SER A 147 -23.88 2.83 -1.91
C SER A 147 -22.90 1.75 -2.35
N GLY A 148 -23.38 0.56 -2.73
CA GLY A 148 -22.55 -0.59 -3.10
C GLY A 148 -21.67 -1.14 -1.97
N GLN A 149 -21.86 -0.69 -0.72
CA GLN A 149 -21.05 -1.08 0.44
C GLN A 149 -21.38 -2.48 0.98
N PHE A 150 -22.54 -3.03 0.61
CA PHE A 150 -23.01 -4.35 1.04
C PHE A 150 -22.93 -5.36 -0.10
N ILE A 151 -23.04 -6.64 0.26
CA ILE A 151 -23.01 -7.76 -0.67
C ILE A 151 -24.11 -7.58 -1.74
N PRO A 152 -23.82 -7.86 -3.02
CA PRO A 152 -24.82 -7.80 -4.09
C PRO A 152 -26.11 -8.57 -3.72
N GLY A 153 -27.26 -7.96 -3.99
CA GLY A 153 -28.57 -8.52 -3.65
C GLY A 153 -29.04 -8.29 -2.20
N PHE A 154 -28.19 -7.77 -1.30
CA PHE A 154 -28.62 -7.38 0.05
C PHE A 154 -29.49 -6.12 0.02
N LEU A 155 -28.97 -5.03 -0.58
CA LEU A 155 -29.64 -3.73 -0.61
C LEU A 155 -30.96 -3.76 -1.40
N GLU A 156 -31.00 -4.52 -2.50
CA GLU A 156 -32.18 -4.67 -3.36
C GLU A 156 -33.36 -5.34 -2.64
N GLN A 157 -33.08 -6.23 -1.67
CA GLN A 157 -34.14 -6.94 -0.95
C GLN A 157 -34.72 -6.14 0.22
N ILE A 158 -33.99 -5.16 0.75
CA ILE A 158 -34.45 -4.27 1.82
C ILE A 158 -35.06 -2.97 1.28
N GLU A 159 -34.86 -2.68 -0.01
CA GLU A 159 -35.53 -1.57 -0.68
C GLU A 159 -37.06 -1.74 -0.58
N GLY A 160 -37.74 -0.64 -0.28
CA GLY A 160 -39.20 -0.62 -0.09
C GLY A 160 -39.69 -0.95 1.33
N MET A 161 -38.80 -1.31 2.27
CA MET A 161 -39.16 -1.50 3.68
C MET A 161 -39.36 -0.16 4.40
N SER A 162 -40.20 -0.14 5.42
CA SER A 162 -40.48 1.02 6.27
C SER A 162 -39.91 0.82 7.68
N ALA A 163 -39.82 1.90 8.46
CA ALA A 163 -39.43 1.78 9.86
C ALA A 163 -40.41 0.86 10.63
N GLY A 164 -39.86 -0.09 11.39
CA GLY A 164 -40.60 -1.12 12.11
C GLY A 164 -40.81 -2.43 11.35
N ASP A 165 -40.44 -2.50 10.06
CA ASP A 165 -40.55 -3.73 9.28
C ASP A 165 -39.42 -4.71 9.63
N GLU A 166 -39.79 -5.98 9.72
CA GLU A 166 -38.86 -7.11 9.86
C GLU A 166 -38.95 -8.01 8.62
N LYS A 167 -37.80 -8.41 8.09
CA LYS A 167 -37.72 -9.29 6.92
C LYS A 167 -36.51 -10.20 7.02
N VAL A 168 -36.71 -11.47 6.66
CA VAL A 168 -35.60 -12.39 6.43
C VAL A 168 -35.26 -12.36 4.94
N ILE A 169 -34.00 -12.08 4.64
CA ILE A 169 -33.49 -12.09 3.27
C ILE A 169 -32.45 -13.19 3.11
N THR A 170 -32.30 -13.69 1.88
CA THR A 170 -31.31 -14.72 1.55
C THR A 170 -30.37 -14.13 0.52
N VAL A 171 -29.07 -14.18 0.81
CA VAL A 171 -28.02 -13.63 -0.08
C VAL A 171 -26.89 -14.64 -0.20
N THR A 172 -26.28 -14.68 -1.37
CA THR A 172 -25.10 -15.51 -1.65
C THR A 172 -23.87 -14.63 -1.62
N PHE A 173 -22.87 -15.05 -0.83
CA PHE A 173 -21.58 -14.36 -0.82
C PHE A 173 -20.84 -14.58 -2.15
N PRO A 174 -20.18 -13.57 -2.70
CA PRO A 174 -19.29 -13.71 -3.84
C PRO A 174 -18.22 -14.78 -3.61
N GLU A 175 -17.75 -15.42 -4.67
CA GLU A 175 -16.68 -16.43 -4.59
C GLU A 175 -15.34 -15.80 -4.17
N ASP A 176 -15.14 -14.51 -4.43
CA ASP A 176 -13.96 -13.72 -4.11
C ASP A 176 -14.05 -12.96 -2.77
N TYR A 177 -15.01 -13.34 -1.92
CA TYR A 177 -15.20 -12.65 -0.64
C TYR A 177 -14.00 -12.87 0.30
N GLY A 178 -13.49 -11.78 0.91
CA GLY A 178 -12.25 -11.81 1.70
C GLY A 178 -12.26 -12.75 2.92
N ALA A 179 -13.44 -13.15 3.38
CA ALA A 179 -13.60 -14.22 4.36
C ALA A 179 -13.84 -15.56 3.65
N THR A 180 -12.79 -16.38 3.53
CA THR A 180 -12.81 -17.69 2.86
C THR A 180 -13.86 -18.67 3.40
N HIS A 181 -14.27 -18.51 4.66
CA HIS A 181 -15.31 -19.33 5.28
C HIS A 181 -16.74 -18.92 4.89
N LEU A 182 -16.91 -17.74 4.30
CA LEU A 182 -18.19 -17.19 3.82
C LEU A 182 -18.29 -17.20 2.29
N ALA A 183 -17.17 -17.15 1.57
CA ALA A 183 -17.12 -17.14 0.11
C ALA A 183 -17.97 -18.24 -0.54
N GLY A 184 -18.83 -17.86 -1.49
CA GLY A 184 -19.72 -18.76 -2.22
C GLY A 184 -20.86 -19.40 -1.41
N LYS A 185 -20.98 -19.11 -0.11
CA LYS A 185 -22.05 -19.66 0.73
C LYS A 185 -23.31 -18.83 0.65
N GLU A 186 -24.44 -19.51 0.81
CA GLU A 186 -25.72 -18.87 1.03
C GLU A 186 -25.91 -18.57 2.52
N ALA A 187 -26.35 -17.36 2.85
CA ALA A 187 -26.67 -16.95 4.21
C ALA A 187 -28.02 -16.26 4.27
N THR A 188 -28.70 -16.45 5.40
CA THR A 188 -29.96 -15.77 5.72
C THR A 188 -29.70 -14.64 6.69
N PHE A 189 -30.20 -13.45 6.41
CA PHE A 189 -30.12 -12.30 7.31
C PHE A 189 -31.51 -11.95 7.81
N ASP A 190 -31.68 -12.01 9.13
CA ASP A 190 -32.86 -11.46 9.80
C ASP A 190 -32.63 -9.95 9.95
N ILE A 191 -33.43 -9.12 9.28
CA ILE A 191 -33.26 -7.66 9.25
C ILE A 191 -34.46 -7.00 9.91
N ALA A 192 -34.21 -6.09 10.84
CA ALA A 192 -35.20 -5.22 11.46
C ALA A 192 -34.86 -3.75 11.18
N VAL A 193 -35.78 -3.03 10.54
CA VAL A 193 -35.59 -1.61 10.22
C VAL A 193 -36.02 -0.76 11.41
N LYS A 194 -35.10 -0.01 11.99
CA LYS A 194 -35.38 0.90 13.12
C LYS A 194 -35.83 2.28 12.63
N GLU A 195 -35.14 2.82 11.63
CA GLU A 195 -35.40 4.15 11.11
C GLU A 195 -35.10 4.22 9.61
N VAL A 196 -35.86 5.04 8.89
CA VAL A 196 -35.58 5.41 7.50
C VAL A 196 -35.42 6.93 7.45
N SER A 197 -34.34 7.39 6.84
CA SER A 197 -33.99 8.81 6.73
C SER A 197 -33.73 9.15 5.26
N ALA A 198 -34.32 10.25 4.78
CA ALA A 198 -34.07 10.76 3.43
C ALA A 198 -32.85 11.67 3.42
N PRO A 199 -32.11 11.73 2.30
CA PRO A 199 -30.97 12.61 2.19
C PRO A 199 -31.44 14.06 1.98
N ASP A 200 -30.98 14.99 2.81
CA ASP A 200 -31.35 16.41 2.75
C ASP A 200 -30.92 17.03 1.41
N PRO A 201 -31.56 18.08 0.88
CA PRO A 201 -31.09 18.72 -0.35
C PRO A 201 -29.62 19.15 -0.23
N ILE A 202 -28.82 18.88 -1.27
CA ILE A 202 -27.42 19.30 -1.31
C ILE A 202 -27.39 20.83 -1.32
N LYS A 203 -26.74 21.40 -0.31
CA LYS A 203 -26.48 22.84 -0.21
C LYS A 203 -24.98 23.05 -0.18
N ILE A 204 -24.51 23.88 -1.11
CA ILE A 204 -23.11 24.31 -1.19
C ILE A 204 -23.10 25.73 -0.63
N ASP A 205 -22.96 25.82 0.70
CA ASP A 205 -22.99 27.07 1.47
C ASP A 205 -21.93 27.05 2.58
N ASP A 206 -21.91 28.08 3.43
CA ASP A 206 -20.96 28.18 4.54
C ASP A 206 -21.15 27.10 5.61
N GLU A 207 -22.33 26.45 5.68
CA GLU A 207 -22.56 25.33 6.59
C GLU A 207 -21.76 24.11 6.15
N LEU A 208 -21.67 23.85 4.83
CA LEU A 208 -20.80 22.81 4.27
C LEU A 208 -19.34 23.05 4.64
N ALA A 209 -18.86 24.29 4.48
CA ALA A 209 -17.49 24.66 4.87
C ALA A 209 -17.24 24.39 6.36
N THR A 210 -18.17 24.80 7.21
CA THR A 210 -18.05 24.61 8.66
C THR A 210 -18.01 23.14 9.04
N LYS A 211 -18.81 22.28 8.38
CA LYS A 211 -18.81 20.82 8.61
C LYS A 211 -17.46 20.17 8.31
N VAL A 212 -16.71 20.70 7.34
CA VAL A 212 -15.37 20.20 6.99
C VAL A 212 -14.24 20.96 7.70
N GLY A 213 -14.58 21.86 8.63
CA GLY A 213 -13.61 22.59 9.46
C GLY A 213 -13.05 23.87 8.82
N VAL A 214 -13.76 24.47 7.87
CA VAL A 214 -13.39 25.69 7.14
C VAL A 214 -14.40 26.80 7.44
N GLU A 215 -13.97 28.07 7.48
CA GLU A 215 -14.82 29.17 7.96
C GLU A 215 -15.97 29.53 7.01
N ASN A 216 -15.77 29.41 5.69
CA ASN A 216 -16.77 29.77 4.68
C ASN A 216 -16.50 29.07 3.33
N LEU A 217 -17.46 29.18 2.42
CA LEU A 217 -17.42 28.53 1.12
C LEU A 217 -16.27 29.02 0.22
N GLU A 218 -15.91 30.30 0.31
CA GLU A 218 -14.80 30.87 -0.46
C GLU A 218 -13.46 30.23 -0.07
N GLN A 219 -13.19 30.12 1.24
CA GLN A 219 -12.01 29.42 1.75
C GLN A 219 -12.03 27.93 1.38
N LEU A 220 -13.20 27.29 1.36
CA LEU A 220 -13.31 25.89 0.94
C LEU A 220 -12.97 25.71 -0.55
N ARG A 221 -13.46 26.61 -1.41
CA ARG A 221 -13.11 26.64 -2.85
C ARG A 221 -11.62 26.82 -3.04
N ASP A 222 -11.01 27.75 -2.30
CA ASP A 222 -9.58 28.02 -2.38
C ASP A 222 -8.75 26.82 -1.90
N ALA A 223 -9.17 26.15 -0.83
CA ALA A 223 -8.53 24.94 -0.34
C ALA A 223 -8.58 23.81 -1.38
N ILE A 224 -9.74 23.58 -2.01
CA ILE A 224 -9.91 22.59 -3.09
C ILE A 224 -9.02 22.95 -4.29
N ARG A 225 -9.00 24.23 -4.69
CA ARG A 225 -8.13 24.71 -5.78
C ARG A 225 -6.66 24.43 -5.48
N GLN A 226 -6.19 24.77 -4.29
CA GLN A 226 -4.80 24.51 -3.89
C GLN A 226 -4.49 23.01 -3.84
N GLN A 227 -5.42 22.19 -3.37
CA GLN A 227 -5.27 20.74 -3.36
C GLN A 227 -5.10 20.20 -4.79
N LEU A 228 -5.98 20.58 -5.73
CA LEU A 228 -5.90 20.16 -7.13
C LEU A 228 -4.61 20.67 -7.80
N GLN A 229 -4.22 21.92 -7.56
CA GLN A 229 -2.96 22.47 -8.05
C GLN A 229 -1.74 21.69 -7.53
N ASN A 230 -1.75 21.29 -6.26
CA ASN A 230 -0.69 20.47 -5.69
C ASN A 230 -0.66 19.08 -6.31
N GLN A 231 -1.82 18.45 -6.53
CA GLN A 231 -1.91 17.15 -7.21
C GLN A 231 -1.35 17.22 -8.63
N TYR A 232 -1.75 18.22 -9.42
CA TYR A 232 -1.23 18.43 -10.78
C TYR A 232 0.24 18.79 -10.79
N GLY A 233 0.69 19.57 -9.81
CA GLY A 233 2.11 19.89 -9.61
C GLY A 233 2.95 18.64 -9.32
N MET A 234 2.48 17.74 -8.46
CA MET A 234 3.17 16.49 -8.15
C MET A 234 3.19 15.55 -9.37
N ALA A 235 2.07 15.39 -10.07
CA ALA A 235 2.00 14.60 -11.29
C ALA A 235 2.94 15.13 -12.38
N THR A 236 2.95 16.46 -12.59
CA THR A 236 3.86 17.15 -13.50
C THR A 236 5.32 16.91 -13.11
N ARG A 237 5.65 17.08 -11.83
CA ARG A 237 7.02 16.85 -11.33
C ARG A 237 7.47 15.42 -11.54
N GLN A 238 6.58 14.44 -11.33
CA GLN A 238 6.89 13.04 -11.55
C GLN A 238 7.12 12.74 -13.04
N LYS A 239 6.29 13.30 -13.94
CA LYS A 239 6.45 13.14 -15.38
C LYS A 239 7.74 13.77 -15.90
N VAL A 240 8.05 14.98 -15.45
CA VAL A 240 9.32 15.66 -15.75
C VAL A 240 10.52 14.88 -15.20
N LYS A 241 10.45 14.40 -13.96
CA LYS A 241 11.51 13.57 -13.36
C LYS A 241 11.76 12.33 -14.20
N ARG A 242 10.71 11.63 -14.66
CA ARG A 242 10.84 10.47 -15.54
C ARG A 242 11.52 10.84 -16.87
N GLN A 243 11.05 11.90 -17.55
CA GLN A 243 11.70 12.38 -18.79
C GLN A 243 13.20 12.68 -18.64
N ILE A 244 13.60 13.23 -17.48
CA ILE A 244 15.00 13.50 -17.19
C ILE A 244 15.76 12.20 -16.97
N LEU A 245 15.22 11.28 -16.17
CA LEU A 245 15.86 9.99 -15.89
C LEU A 245 16.00 9.14 -17.16
N ASP A 246 15.01 9.14 -18.04
CA ASP A 246 15.06 8.40 -19.31
C ASP A 246 16.17 8.97 -20.23
N GLN A 247 16.28 10.30 -20.34
CA GLN A 247 17.36 10.93 -21.09
C GLN A 247 18.74 10.71 -20.44
N LEU A 248 18.82 10.68 -19.11
CA LEU A 248 20.07 10.36 -18.40
C LEU A 248 20.47 8.90 -18.63
N ASP A 249 19.52 7.98 -18.64
CA ASP A 249 19.78 6.57 -18.96
C ASP A 249 20.32 6.41 -20.40
N GLU A 250 19.80 7.16 -21.36
CA GLU A 250 20.34 7.19 -22.73
C GLU A 250 21.76 7.76 -22.80
N LEU A 251 22.05 8.82 -22.04
CA LEU A 251 23.34 9.51 -22.04
C LEU A 251 24.43 8.74 -21.27
N HIS A 252 24.04 7.97 -20.25
CA HIS A 252 24.96 7.34 -19.30
C HIS A 252 24.73 5.83 -19.22
N LYS A 253 25.38 5.10 -20.14
CA LYS A 253 25.47 3.64 -20.05
C LYS A 253 26.73 3.24 -19.31
N PHE A 254 26.55 2.54 -18.21
CA PHE A 254 27.62 1.92 -17.42
C PHE A 254 27.19 0.51 -17.01
N GLU A 255 28.17 -0.37 -16.82
CA GLU A 255 27.90 -1.73 -16.36
C GLU A 255 27.52 -1.70 -14.88
N LEU A 256 26.37 -2.28 -14.54
CA LEU A 256 25.92 -2.41 -13.17
C LEU A 256 26.55 -3.65 -12.52
N PRO A 257 27.01 -3.55 -11.27
CA PRO A 257 27.47 -4.70 -10.51
C PRO A 257 26.37 -5.79 -10.44
N PRO A 258 26.61 -7.02 -10.91
CA PRO A 258 25.58 -8.06 -11.01
C PRO A 258 24.86 -8.35 -9.70
N ARG A 259 25.59 -8.34 -8.57
CA ARG A 259 24.97 -8.57 -7.26
C ARG A 259 24.00 -7.45 -6.87
N MET A 260 24.24 -6.21 -7.29
CA MET A 260 23.28 -5.12 -7.05
C MET A 260 22.00 -5.35 -7.86
N VAL A 261 22.14 -5.82 -9.10
CA VAL A 261 20.99 -6.14 -9.95
C VAL A 261 20.18 -7.28 -9.36
N GLU A 262 20.84 -8.35 -8.91
CA GLU A 262 20.19 -9.49 -8.24
C GLU A 262 19.47 -9.06 -6.95
N GLN A 263 20.11 -8.23 -6.12
CA GLN A 263 19.50 -7.74 -4.88
C GLN A 263 18.26 -6.88 -5.16
N GLU A 264 18.31 -5.98 -6.13
CA GLU A 264 17.15 -5.17 -6.52
C GLU A 264 16.05 -6.04 -7.13
N PHE A 265 16.40 -7.04 -7.93
CA PHE A 265 15.45 -8.03 -8.43
C PHE A 265 14.75 -8.75 -7.28
N ASP A 266 15.49 -9.28 -6.29
CA ASP A 266 14.92 -9.96 -5.12
C ASP A 266 14.05 -9.02 -4.27
N ASN A 267 14.39 -7.74 -4.18
CA ASN A 267 13.56 -6.73 -3.50
C ASN A 267 12.21 -6.56 -4.21
N ILE A 268 12.25 -6.33 -5.51
CA ILE A 268 11.05 -6.16 -6.35
C ILE A 268 10.22 -7.44 -6.34
N TRP A 269 10.86 -8.59 -6.51
CA TRP A 269 10.20 -9.90 -6.53
C TRP A 269 9.46 -10.18 -5.23
N ARG A 270 10.08 -9.88 -4.07
CA ARG A 270 9.42 -10.00 -2.76
C ARG A 270 8.22 -9.06 -2.63
N GLN A 271 8.33 -7.82 -3.10
CA GLN A 271 7.22 -6.87 -3.07
C GLN A 271 6.04 -7.40 -3.90
N VAL A 272 6.30 -7.78 -5.16
CA VAL A 272 5.27 -8.32 -6.07
C VAL A 272 4.64 -9.58 -5.49
N THR A 273 5.45 -10.51 -4.98
CA THR A 273 4.93 -11.75 -4.35
C THR A 273 4.07 -11.44 -3.12
N THR A 274 4.45 -10.43 -2.33
CA THR A 274 3.67 -10.01 -1.16
C THR A 274 2.32 -9.42 -1.59
N GLU A 275 2.31 -8.54 -2.59
CA GLU A 275 1.09 -7.92 -3.12
C GLU A 275 0.13 -8.97 -3.72
N LEU A 276 0.66 -9.95 -4.46
CA LEU A 276 -0.11 -11.08 -5.00
C LEU A 276 -0.71 -11.95 -3.89
N SER A 277 0.07 -12.26 -2.86
CA SER A 277 -0.42 -13.02 -1.71
C SER A 277 -1.53 -12.30 -0.93
N GLN A 278 -1.45 -10.96 -0.84
CA GLN A 278 -2.47 -10.14 -0.17
C GLN A 278 -3.74 -9.98 -1.01
N SER A 279 -3.61 -9.98 -2.34
CA SER A 279 -4.75 -9.90 -3.26
C SER A 279 -5.35 -11.26 -3.62
N ASN A 280 -4.80 -12.36 -3.08
CA ASN A 280 -5.21 -13.74 -3.34
C ASN A 280 -5.19 -14.10 -4.85
N LYS A 281 -4.30 -13.45 -5.62
CA LYS A 281 -4.11 -13.63 -7.05
C LYS A 281 -2.82 -14.37 -7.34
N THR A 282 -2.80 -15.12 -8.44
CA THR A 282 -1.59 -15.77 -8.96
C THR A 282 -1.04 -15.02 -10.17
N PHE A 283 0.23 -15.24 -10.50
CA PHE A 283 0.81 -14.70 -11.74
C PHE A 283 0.07 -15.20 -13.00
N GLU A 284 -0.56 -16.39 -12.94
CA GLU A 284 -1.40 -16.92 -14.03
C GLU A 284 -2.66 -16.06 -14.24
N ASP A 285 -3.16 -15.40 -13.19
CA ASP A 285 -4.35 -14.53 -13.25
C ASP A 285 -4.06 -13.14 -13.84
N GLU A 286 -2.79 -12.70 -13.83
CA GLU A 286 -2.40 -11.36 -14.30
C GLU A 286 -2.01 -11.29 -15.80
N ASN A 287 -2.06 -12.40 -16.54
CA ASN A 287 -1.68 -12.47 -17.97
C ASN A 287 -0.32 -11.83 -18.30
N THR A 288 0.62 -11.82 -17.36
CA THR A 288 1.99 -11.38 -17.57
C THR A 288 2.86 -12.63 -17.79
N THR A 289 3.06 -12.98 -19.07
CA THR A 289 4.13 -13.90 -19.51
C THR A 289 5.33 -13.10 -19.99
#